data_AF-A0A147BI76-F1
#
_entry.id   AF-A0A147BI76-F1
#
_cell.length_a   1.000
_cell.length_b   1.000
_cell.length_c   1.000
_cell.angle_alpha   90.00
_cell.angle_beta   90.00
_cell.angle_gamma   90.00
#
_symmetry.space_group_name_H-M   'P 1'
#
loop_
_entity.id
_entity.type
_entity.pdbx_description
1 polymer ?
#
loop_
_entity_poly.entity_id
_entity_poly.type
_entity_poly.pdbx_seq_one_letter_code
_entity_poly.pdbx_strand_id
1 'polypeptide(L)'
;KTTKRAILTILEKNHQGGLCSKIKAAKNDQLTVFFSAKTHKEGSPFRAIISERNTWQACVSKFLSEKINLVSVQDPFRISNSESVISFLKEKGNIIVSGFSMDVQDM
;
A
#
# COMPACT_ATOMS: atom_id res chain seq x y z
N LYS A 1 16.24 -14.77 6.09
CA LYS A 1 17.24 -14.39 7.12
C LYS A 1 18.19 -13.28 6.66
N THR A 2 18.63 -13.27 5.39
CA THR A 2 19.59 -12.29 4.84
C THR A 2 19.06 -10.85 4.81
N THR A 3 17.80 -10.63 4.38
CA THR A 3 17.18 -9.30 4.28
C THR A 3 17.05 -8.59 5.64
N LYS A 4 16.54 -9.30 6.66
CA LYS A 4 16.40 -8.75 8.03
C LYS A 4 17.74 -8.28 8.57
N ARG A 5 18.82 -9.05 8.34
CA ARG A 5 20.17 -8.69 8.75
C ARG A 5 20.70 -7.47 8.00
N ALA A 6 20.51 -7.41 6.69
CA ALA A 6 20.89 -6.25 5.88
C ALA A 6 20.18 -4.96 6.36
N ILE A 7 18.88 -5.04 6.66
CA ILE A 7 18.12 -3.92 7.19
C ILE A 7 18.65 -3.49 8.56
N LEU A 8 18.91 -4.44 9.47
CA LEU A 8 19.50 -4.11 10.77
C LEU A 8 20.84 -3.39 10.61
N THR A 9 21.71 -3.84 9.71
CA THR A 9 22.99 -3.16 9.44
C THR A 9 22.79 -1.74 8.92
N ILE A 10 21.84 -1.52 8.00
CA ILE A 10 21.52 -0.18 7.50
C ILE A 10 21.02 0.72 8.64
N LEU A 11 20.10 0.22 9.46
CA LEU A 11 19.51 1.00 10.55
C LEU A 11 20.50 1.31 11.66
N GLU A 12 21.40 0.38 11.98
CA GLU A 12 22.50 0.58 12.93
C GLU A 12 23.46 1.68 12.42
N LYS A 13 23.82 1.66 11.13
CA LYS A 13 24.63 2.73 10.50
C LYS A 13 23.96 4.10 10.50
N ASN A 14 22.63 4.15 10.54
CA ASN A 14 21.84 5.39 10.59
C ASN A 14 21.38 5.77 12.01
N HIS A 15 22.03 5.21 13.03
CA HIS A 15 21.76 5.49 14.45
C HIS A 15 20.30 5.24 14.89
N GLN A 16 19.58 4.34 14.21
CA GLN A 16 18.19 3.99 14.54
C GLN A 16 18.10 2.85 15.57
N GLY A 17 18.84 2.97 16.68
CA GLY A 17 18.97 1.90 17.69
C GLY A 17 17.64 1.42 18.26
N GLY A 18 16.71 2.35 18.55
CA GLY A 18 15.37 2.02 19.04
C GLY A 18 14.54 1.19 18.06
N LEU A 19 14.69 1.43 16.75
CA LEU A 19 14.03 0.62 15.72
C LEU A 19 14.66 -0.76 15.60
N CYS A 20 16.00 -0.85 15.68
CA CYS A 20 16.71 -2.12 15.70
C CYS A 20 16.23 -3.03 16.84
N SER A 21 16.05 -2.49 18.05
CA SER A 21 15.51 -3.24 19.19
C SER A 21 14.10 -3.77 18.91
N LYS A 22 13.21 -2.95 18.32
CA LYS A 22 11.86 -3.37 17.94
C LYS A 22 11.87 -4.49 16.88
N ILE A 23 12.73 -4.39 15.88
CA ILE A 23 12.90 -5.41 14.83
C ILE A 23 13.44 -6.72 15.40
N LYS A 24 14.41 -6.66 16.32
CA LYS A 24 14.98 -7.84 17.00
C LYS A 24 13.93 -8.52 17.90
N ALA A 25 13.04 -7.75 18.52
CA ALA A 25 11.95 -8.23 19.37
C ALA A 25 10.69 -8.70 18.62
N ALA A 26 10.63 -8.53 17.29
CA ALA A 26 9.48 -8.95 16.50
C ALA A 26 9.28 -10.48 16.58
N LYS A 27 8.03 -10.91 16.79
CA LYS A 27 7.66 -12.32 17.00
C LYS A 27 7.73 -13.15 15.72
N ASN A 28 7.47 -12.51 14.58
CA ASN A 28 7.35 -13.17 13.29
C ASN A 28 8.36 -12.61 12.29
N ASP A 29 8.95 -13.51 11.50
CA ASP A 29 9.88 -13.14 10.42
C ASP A 29 9.19 -13.02 9.03
N GLN A 30 7.97 -13.52 8.92
CA GLN A 30 7.22 -13.63 7.68
C GLN A 30 5.78 -13.12 7.87
N LEU A 31 5.15 -12.71 6.77
CA LEU A 31 3.74 -12.37 6.74
C LEU A 31 2.91 -13.60 7.10
N THR A 32 1.83 -13.39 7.85
CA THR A 32 0.89 -14.46 8.19
C THR A 32 -0.33 -14.39 7.29
N VAL A 33 -0.81 -15.56 6.86
CA VAL A 33 -2.04 -15.67 6.08
C VAL A 33 -3.12 -16.26 6.96
N PHE A 34 -4.30 -15.65 6.97
CA PHE A 34 -5.49 -16.21 7.60
C PHE A 34 -6.70 -16.04 6.70
N PHE A 35 -7.72 -16.88 6.88
CA PHE A 35 -8.90 -16.89 6.02
C PHE A 35 -10.11 -16.35 6.76
N SER A 36 -10.98 -15.65 6.02
CA SER A 36 -12.22 -15.09 6.56
C SER A 36 -13.32 -15.24 5.52
N ALA A 37 -14.50 -15.71 5.93
CA ALA A 37 -15.64 -15.81 5.02
C ALA A 37 -16.22 -14.42 4.71
N LYS A 38 -16.57 -14.18 3.45
CA LYS A 38 -17.36 -12.99 3.05
C LYS A 38 -18.84 -13.27 3.28
N THR A 39 -19.34 -12.96 4.47
CA THR A 39 -20.74 -13.23 4.89
C THR A 39 -21.80 -12.48 4.09
N HIS A 40 -21.42 -11.42 3.36
CA HIS A 40 -22.34 -10.64 2.51
C HIS A 40 -22.45 -11.17 1.06
N LYS A 41 -21.79 -12.28 0.73
CA LYS A 41 -21.83 -12.89 -0.62
C LYS A 41 -22.42 -14.29 -0.56
N GLU A 42 -23.24 -14.61 -1.55
CA GLU A 42 -23.80 -15.94 -1.72
C GLU A 42 -22.68 -16.99 -1.82
N GLY A 43 -22.89 -18.16 -1.20
CA GLY A 43 -21.86 -19.19 -1.07
C GLY A 43 -20.76 -18.91 -0.03
N SER A 44 -20.77 -17.75 0.64
CA SER A 44 -19.82 -17.37 1.70
C SER A 44 -18.34 -17.62 1.34
N PRO A 45 -17.83 -17.10 0.21
CA PRO A 45 -16.49 -17.41 -0.27
C PRO A 45 -15.42 -16.98 0.75
N PHE A 46 -14.41 -17.83 0.93
CA PHE A 46 -13.24 -17.51 1.74
C PHE A 46 -12.38 -16.45 1.05
N ARG A 47 -11.96 -15.44 1.80
CA ARG A 47 -10.91 -14.49 1.40
C ARG A 47 -9.65 -14.80 2.19
N ALA A 48 -8.52 -14.88 1.49
CA ALA A 48 -7.22 -14.86 2.13
C ALA A 48 -6.93 -13.43 2.59
N ILE A 49 -6.48 -13.27 3.83
CA ILE A 49 -6.02 -12.01 4.41
C ILE A 49 -4.56 -12.19 4.78
N ILE A 50 -3.72 -11.31 4.26
CA ILE A 50 -2.29 -11.25 4.57
C ILE A 50 -2.09 -10.21 5.66
N SER A 51 -1.40 -10.59 6.74
CA SER A 51 -1.08 -9.70 7.85
C SER A 51 0.42 -9.59 8.06
N GLU A 52 0.88 -8.36 8.25
CA GLU A 52 2.22 -8.07 8.75
C GLU A 52 2.25 -7.90 10.29
N ARG A 53 1.14 -8.17 10.99
CA ARG A 53 1.07 -7.96 12.45
C ARG A 53 2.15 -8.77 13.18
N ASN A 54 2.83 -8.11 14.12
CA ASN A 54 3.94 -8.66 14.91
C ASN A 54 5.18 -9.07 14.10
N THR A 55 5.26 -8.69 12.82
CA THR A 55 6.44 -8.93 11.99
C THR A 55 7.43 -7.77 12.09
N TRP A 56 8.71 -8.03 11.76
CA TRP A 56 9.70 -6.95 11.69
C TRP A 56 9.43 -5.99 10.52
N GLN A 57 8.78 -6.47 9.45
CA GLN A 57 8.37 -5.68 8.29
C GLN A 57 7.42 -4.56 8.73
N ALA A 58 6.47 -4.84 9.62
CA ALA A 58 5.56 -3.82 10.15
C ALA A 58 6.30 -2.70 10.90
N CYS A 59 7.37 -3.01 11.63
CA CYS A 59 8.19 -2.00 12.30
C CYS A 59 8.88 -1.07 11.30
N VAL A 60 9.44 -1.65 10.22
CA VAL A 60 10.12 -0.89 9.16
C VAL A 60 9.12 -0.07 8.35
N SER A 61 8.00 -0.67 7.95
CA SER A 61 6.92 -0.03 7.18
C SER A 61 6.38 1.19 7.91
N LYS A 62 6.09 1.05 9.21
CA LYS A 62 5.63 2.16 10.05
C LYS A 62 6.66 3.29 10.12
N PHE A 63 7.93 2.97 10.38
CA PHE A 63 9.00 3.96 10.42
C PHE A 63 9.13 4.71 9.09
N LEU A 64 9.15 3.99 7.96
CA LEU A 64 9.25 4.60 6.64
C LEU A 64 8.05 5.50 6.35
N SER A 65 6.83 5.04 6.65
CA SER A 65 5.61 5.83 6.46
C SER A 65 5.65 7.13 7.27
N GLU A 66 6.06 7.04 8.54
CA GLU A 66 6.22 8.22 9.40
C GLU A 66 7.24 9.21 8.82
N LYS A 67 8.36 8.72 8.28
CA LYS A 67 9.39 9.58 7.68
C LYS A 67 8.97 10.17 6.34
N ILE A 68 8.34 9.37 5.48
CA ILE A 68 7.84 9.81 4.16
C ILE A 68 6.76 10.88 4.34
N ASN A 69 5.87 10.72 5.33
CA ASN A 69 4.82 11.70 5.61
C ASN A 69 5.34 13.08 6.05
N LEU A 70 6.58 13.16 6.55
CA LEU A 70 7.23 14.44 6.86
C LEU A 70 7.78 15.13 5.61
N VAL A 71 7.99 14.38 4.53
CA VAL A 71 8.50 14.93 3.27
C VAL A 71 7.33 15.55 2.52
N SER A 72 7.29 16.88 2.50
CA SER A 72 6.44 17.66 1.61
C SER A 72 6.96 17.51 0.18
N VAL A 73 6.51 16.48 -0.54
CA VAL A 73 6.72 16.41 -1.98
C VAL A 73 5.62 17.23 -2.65
N GLN A 74 6.00 18.33 -3.31
CA GLN A 74 5.16 18.92 -4.34
C GLN A 74 5.18 17.96 -5.52
N ASP A 75 4.17 17.10 -5.58
CA ASP A 75 3.97 16.22 -6.72
C ASP A 75 2.98 16.91 -7.67
N PRO A 76 3.44 17.45 -8.82
CA PRO A 76 2.58 18.14 -9.78
C PRO A 76 1.59 17.18 -10.46
N PHE A 77 1.75 15.87 -10.28
CA PHE A 77 0.85 14.84 -10.80
C PHE A 77 -0.05 14.26 -9.70
N ARG A 78 0.02 14.79 -8.48
CA ARG A 78 -0.83 14.32 -7.38
C ARG A 78 -2.28 14.71 -7.62
N ILE A 79 -3.05 13.70 -8.01
CA ILE A 79 -4.51 13.77 -8.10
C ILE A 79 -5.06 13.57 -6.69
N SER A 80 -5.83 14.54 -6.18
CA SER A 80 -6.39 14.51 -4.83
C SER A 80 -7.50 13.45 -4.70
N ASN A 81 -8.32 13.29 -5.73
CA ASN A 81 -9.37 12.27 -5.82
C ASN A 81 -9.81 12.05 -7.28
N SER A 82 -10.68 11.06 -7.49
CA SER A 82 -11.23 10.80 -8.82
C SER A 82 -12.07 11.97 -9.36
N GLU A 83 -12.71 12.77 -8.50
CA GLU A 83 -13.53 13.91 -8.95
C GLU A 83 -12.71 14.99 -9.64
N SER A 84 -11.47 15.25 -9.20
CA SER A 84 -10.60 16.23 -9.88
C SER A 84 -10.28 15.81 -11.31
N VAL A 85 -10.10 14.49 -11.53
CA VAL A 85 -9.87 13.94 -12.88
C VAL A 85 -11.13 14.00 -13.71
N ILE A 86 -12.27 13.60 -13.13
CA ILE A 86 -13.57 13.63 -13.81
C ILE A 86 -13.88 15.07 -14.25
N SER A 87 -13.64 16.06 -13.38
CA SER A 87 -13.88 17.48 -13.68
C SER A 87 -12.98 17.97 -14.80
N PHE A 88 -11.68 17.65 -14.74
CA PHE A 88 -10.73 17.97 -15.81
C PHE A 88 -11.13 17.34 -17.15
N LEU A 89 -11.53 16.07 -17.17
CA LEU A 89 -11.97 15.38 -18.38
C LEU A 89 -13.31 15.90 -18.90
N LYS A 90 -14.24 16.33 -18.04
CA LYS A 90 -15.48 17.00 -18.47
C LYS A 90 -15.19 18.35 -19.13
N GLU A 91 -14.25 19.12 -18.60
CA GLU A 91 -13.91 20.44 -19.13
C GLU A 91 -13.05 20.37 -20.39
N LYS A 92 -12.03 19.51 -20.41
CA LYS A 92 -11.00 19.47 -21.46
C LYS A 92 -11.06 18.24 -22.35
N GLY A 93 -11.81 17.20 -21.98
CA GLY A 93 -11.82 15.91 -22.68
C GLY A 93 -12.22 16.03 -24.15
N ASN A 94 -13.22 16.86 -24.46
CA ASN A 94 -13.67 17.12 -25.84
C ASN A 94 -12.62 17.82 -26.73
N ILE A 95 -11.57 18.39 -26.13
CA ILE A 95 -10.48 19.08 -26.84
C ILE A 95 -9.29 18.13 -27.02
N ILE A 96 -9.07 17.19 -26.08
CA ILE A 96 -7.85 16.39 -26.00
C ILE A 96 -8.02 15.00 -26.65
N VAL A 97 -9.23 14.41 -26.62
CA VAL A 97 -9.47 13.05 -27.13
C VAL A 97 -10.84 12.95 -27.80
N SER A 98 -10.90 12.42 -29.03
CA SER A 98 -12.13 11.85 -29.57
C SER A 98 -12.15 10.35 -29.29
N GLY A 99 -13.07 9.87 -28.46
CA GLY A 99 -13.27 8.45 -28.19
C GLY A 99 -14.75 8.18 -27.99
N PHE A 100 -15.22 7.04 -28.49
CA PHE A 100 -16.58 6.56 -28.23
C PHE A 100 -16.48 5.19 -27.58
N SER A 101 -17.41 4.90 -26.67
CA SER A 101 -17.61 3.57 -26.10
C SER A 101 -18.83 2.96 -26.77
N MET A 102 -18.74 1.70 -27.17
CA MET A 102 -19.85 0.95 -27.75
C MET A 102 -20.00 -0.34 -26.97
N ASP A 103 -21.07 -0.44 -26.19
CA ASP A 103 -21.42 -1.69 -25.51
C ASP A 103 -22.15 -2.59 -26.50
N VAL A 104 -21.55 -3.74 -26.79
CA VAL A 104 -22.20 -4.80 -27.57
C VAL A 104 -22.88 -5.72 -26.57
N GLN A 105 -24.20 -5.73 -26.59
CA GLN A 105 -25.02 -6.68 -25.84
C GLN A 105 -25.46 -7.78 -26.81
N ASP A 106 -25.19 -9.04 -26.48
CA ASP A 106 -25.65 -10.18 -27.27
C ASP A 106 -27.19 -10.13 -27.41
N MET A 107 -27.68 -10.29 -28.66
CA MET A 107 -29.09 -10.40 -29.02
C MET A 107 -29.68 -11.75 -28.61
#